data_AF-A0AAV5QC45-F1
#
_entry.id   AF-A0AAV5QC45-F1
#
_cell.length_a   1.000
_cell.length_b   1.000
_cell.length_c   1.000
_cell.angle_alpha   90.00
_cell.angle_beta   90.00
_cell.angle_gamma   90.00
#
_symmetry.space_group_name_H-M   'P 1'
#
loop_
_entity.id
_entity.type
_entity.pdbx_description
1 polymer ?
#
loop_
_entity_poly.entity_id
_entity_poly.type
_entity_poly.pdbx_seq_one_letter_code
_entity_poly.pdbx_strand_id
1 'polypeptide(L)'
;MKTLDLRHISILIIPPLVLFVSFLASLLSPDSLIHNYYTSPRNLVNTFFVKKGWLWTIIAYATAFITAKKKTTNSIIRFIILTLSWCLFTQWLIGMPLMDKIFIWTGGKCNVISDDHIPHTVKHLFESIEENWSSSSISSMLCRKIKGKWEGGHDPSGHVFLLTLTISILTFELISLNDFEDILNDLKNLKLSTLFISFIIFLSVTMLFMTGIKYHTIGEQISGLIWSYIVLISVWMFIPDKS
;
A
#
# COMPACT_ATOMS: atom_id res chain seq x y z
N MET A 1 -23.95 -11.61 12.41
CA MET A 1 -22.79 -10.98 11.74
C MET A 1 -22.12 -10.09 12.79
N LYS A 2 -20.90 -10.38 13.25
CA LYS A 2 -20.23 -9.50 14.23
C LYS A 2 -19.87 -8.20 13.52
N THR A 3 -20.33 -7.07 14.04
CA THR A 3 -20.04 -5.74 13.50
C THR A 3 -18.64 -5.30 13.91
N LEU A 4 -17.96 -4.52 13.05
CA LEU A 4 -16.75 -3.82 13.47
C LEU A 4 -17.08 -2.93 14.68
N ASP A 5 -16.23 -2.99 15.71
CA ASP A 5 -16.33 -2.09 16.86
C ASP A 5 -16.10 -0.63 16.42
N LEU A 6 -16.74 0.34 17.09
CA LEU A 6 -16.61 1.77 16.84
C LEU A 6 -15.14 2.22 16.75
N ARG A 7 -14.28 1.66 17.61
CA ARG A 7 -12.83 1.94 17.61
C ARG A 7 -12.17 1.60 16.27
N HIS A 8 -12.56 0.48 15.67
CA HIS A 8 -12.03 0.07 14.38
C HIS A 8 -12.52 1.00 13.26
N ILE A 9 -13.80 1.39 13.32
CA ILE A 9 -14.40 2.32 12.37
C ILE A 9 -13.68 3.68 12.43
N SER A 10 -13.39 4.20 13.63
CA SER A 10 -12.65 5.46 13.79
C SER A 10 -11.27 5.44 13.13
N ILE A 11 -10.56 4.31 13.19
CA ILE A 11 -9.24 4.16 12.56
C ILE A 11 -9.36 4.06 11.03
N LEU A 12 -10.39 3.38 10.51
CA LEU A 12 -10.68 3.32 9.07
C LEU A 12 -11.13 4.66 8.49
N ILE A 13 -11.38 5.68 9.30
CA ILE A 13 -11.63 7.04 8.78
C ILE A 13 -10.31 7.78 8.49
N ILE A 14 -9.19 7.38 9.09
CA ILE A 14 -7.91 8.09 8.95
C ILE A 14 -7.40 8.12 7.50
N PRO A 15 -7.28 6.99 6.77
CA PRO A 15 -6.77 7.01 5.39
C PRO A 15 -7.56 7.89 4.42
N PRO A 16 -8.92 7.85 4.35
CA PRO A 16 -9.68 8.70 3.44
C PRO A 16 -9.61 10.16 3.84
N LEU A 17 -9.54 10.50 5.14
CA LEU A 17 -9.31 11.87 5.57
C LEU A 17 -7.94 12.38 5.10
N VAL A 18 -6.90 11.57 5.24
CA VAL A 18 -5.55 11.93 4.77
C VAL A 18 -5.53 12.15 3.25
N LEU A 19 -6.17 11.26 2.49
CA LEU A 19 -6.27 11.40 1.04
C LEU A 19 -7.10 12.63 0.65
N PHE A 20 -8.22 12.90 1.34
CA PHE A 20 -9.03 14.09 1.11
C PHE A 20 -8.24 15.38 1.39
N VAL A 21 -7.52 15.45 2.51
CA VAL A 21 -6.66 16.58 2.83
C VAL A 21 -5.51 16.72 1.82
N SER A 22 -4.94 15.62 1.35
CA SER A 22 -3.91 15.64 0.30
C SER A 22 -4.44 16.17 -1.03
N PHE A 23 -5.68 15.83 -1.38
CA PHE A 23 -6.37 16.34 -2.56
C PHE A 23 -6.62 17.84 -2.43
N LEU A 24 -7.16 18.32 -1.30
CA LEU A 24 -7.31 19.76 -1.05
C LEU A 24 -5.96 20.49 -1.11
N ALA A 25 -4.91 19.92 -0.52
CA ALA A 25 -3.57 20.49 -0.60
C ALA A 25 -3.06 20.58 -2.05
N SER A 26 -3.32 19.56 -2.88
CA SER A 26 -2.94 19.56 -4.30
C SER A 26 -3.67 20.63 -5.12
N LEU A 27 -4.90 20.99 -4.75
CA LEU A 27 -5.68 22.03 -5.43
C LEU A 27 -5.29 23.46 -4.99
N LEU A 28 -4.92 23.62 -3.72
CA LEU A 28 -4.68 24.93 -3.11
C LEU A 28 -3.21 25.37 -3.16
N SER A 29 -2.28 24.42 -3.35
CA SER A 29 -0.85 24.71 -3.29
C SER A 29 -0.29 25.10 -4.66
N PRO A 30 0.59 26.11 -4.75
CA PRO A 30 1.32 26.42 -5.98
C PRO A 30 2.27 25.28 -6.36
N ASP A 31 2.54 25.13 -7.66
CA ASP A 31 3.37 24.05 -8.23
C ASP A 31 4.75 23.93 -7.60
N SER A 32 5.36 25.05 -7.17
CA SER A 32 6.68 25.05 -6.51
C SER A 32 6.69 24.31 -5.18
N LEU A 33 5.57 24.27 -4.46
CA LEU A 33 5.41 23.51 -3.22
C LEU A 33 5.10 22.03 -3.51
N ILE A 34 4.46 21.73 -4.63
CA ILE A 34 4.15 20.36 -5.08
C ILE A 34 5.40 19.66 -5.64
N HIS A 35 6.32 20.39 -6.27
CA HIS A 35 7.57 19.88 -6.83
C HIS A 35 8.77 20.12 -5.90
N ASN A 36 8.79 19.43 -4.76
CA ASN A 36 9.86 19.55 -3.77
C ASN A 36 10.58 18.20 -3.53
N TYR A 37 11.59 18.21 -2.64
CA TYR A 37 12.35 17.01 -2.29
C TYR A 37 11.44 15.88 -1.75
N TYR A 38 10.48 16.19 -0.88
CA TYR A 38 9.61 15.20 -0.23
C TYR A 38 8.60 14.55 -1.19
N THR A 39 8.24 15.23 -2.29
CA THR A 39 7.41 14.68 -3.37
C THR A 39 8.24 14.10 -4.52
N SER A 40 9.55 13.97 -4.36
CA SER A 40 10.40 13.28 -5.33
C SER A 40 10.36 11.77 -5.11
N PRO A 41 10.19 10.94 -6.15
CA PRO A 41 10.24 9.47 -6.02
C PRO A 41 11.61 8.96 -5.57
N ARG A 42 12.64 9.81 -5.59
CA ARG A 42 14.02 9.49 -5.21
C ARG A 42 14.38 9.95 -3.79
N ASN A 43 13.44 10.52 -3.05
CA ASN A 43 13.71 10.95 -1.68
C ASN A 43 14.00 9.74 -0.77
N LEU A 44 14.72 9.99 0.34
CA LEU A 44 15.17 8.95 1.25
C LEU A 44 14.00 8.18 1.88
N VAL A 45 12.94 8.88 2.27
CA VAL A 45 11.74 8.26 2.85
C VAL A 45 11.08 7.32 1.84
N ASN A 46 10.87 7.77 0.60
CA ASN A 46 10.28 6.91 -0.42
C ASN A 46 11.15 5.68 -0.73
N THR A 47 12.46 5.89 -0.86
CA THR A 47 13.38 4.84 -1.30
C THR A 47 13.65 3.79 -0.22
N PHE A 48 13.75 4.21 1.04
CA PHE A 48 14.09 3.33 2.16
C PHE A 48 12.86 2.81 2.91
N PHE A 49 11.86 3.67 3.11
CA PHE A 49 10.66 3.31 3.84
C PHE A 49 9.61 2.71 2.91
N VAL A 50 9.07 3.49 1.97
CA VAL A 50 7.89 3.08 1.19
C VAL A 50 8.16 1.89 0.26
N LYS A 51 9.26 1.92 -0.51
CA LYS A 51 9.64 0.79 -1.38
C LYS A 51 9.89 -0.52 -0.62
N LYS A 52 10.23 -0.43 0.67
CA LYS A 52 10.38 -1.58 1.58
C LYS A 52 9.28 -1.60 2.64
N GLY A 53 8.13 -0.97 2.39
CA GLY A 53 7.15 -0.63 3.43
C GLY A 53 6.68 -1.86 4.20
N TRP A 54 6.41 -2.97 3.51
CA TRP A 54 5.94 -4.19 4.17
C TRP A 54 6.97 -4.82 5.10
N LEU A 55 8.27 -4.67 4.82
CA LEU A 55 9.33 -5.10 5.76
C LEU A 55 9.22 -4.32 7.07
N TRP A 56 9.02 -3.00 7.00
CA TRP A 56 8.83 -2.16 8.18
C TRP A 56 7.55 -2.53 8.95
N THR A 57 6.48 -2.86 8.23
CA THR A 57 5.23 -3.37 8.82
C THR A 57 5.45 -4.69 9.56
N ILE A 58 6.22 -5.63 9.00
CA ILE A 58 6.60 -6.89 9.67
C ILE A 58 7.38 -6.62 10.95
N ILE A 59 8.40 -5.77 10.90
CA ILE A 59 9.25 -5.47 12.08
C ILE A 59 8.41 -4.77 13.16
N ALA A 60 7.58 -3.80 12.78
CA ALA A 60 6.70 -3.09 13.71
C ALA A 60 5.66 -4.01 14.34
N TYR A 61 5.03 -4.88 13.54
CA TYR A 61 4.09 -5.87 14.06
C TYR A 61 4.77 -6.87 14.99
N ALA A 62 5.94 -7.42 14.62
CA ALA A 62 6.68 -8.33 15.49
C ALA A 62 7.06 -7.66 16.81
N THR A 63 7.49 -6.40 16.77
CA THR A 63 7.77 -5.59 17.97
C THR A 63 6.51 -5.44 18.84
N ALA A 64 5.38 -5.07 18.24
CA ALA A 64 4.10 -4.95 18.93
C ALA A 64 3.71 -6.29 19.59
N PHE A 65 3.75 -7.38 18.84
CA PHE A 65 3.36 -8.70 19.31
C PHE A 65 4.27 -9.25 20.41
N ILE A 66 5.60 -9.07 20.31
CA ILE A 66 6.55 -9.54 21.32
C ILE A 66 6.35 -8.81 22.66
N THR A 67 6.14 -7.49 22.59
CA THR A 67 5.98 -6.61 23.76
C THR A 67 4.55 -6.51 24.29
N ALA A 68 3.58 -7.09 23.58
CA ALA A 68 2.19 -7.09 23.96
C ALA A 68 1.94 -7.82 25.29
N LYS A 69 1.04 -7.25 26.11
CA LYS A 69 0.56 -7.91 27.33
C LYS A 69 -0.38 -9.07 27.03
N LYS A 70 -1.21 -8.94 25.98
CA LYS A 70 -2.14 -9.98 25.52
C LYS A 70 -1.66 -10.52 24.18
N LYS A 71 -1.32 -11.79 24.10
CA LYS A 71 -0.95 -12.46 22.83
C LYS A 71 -2.10 -13.33 22.36
N THR A 72 -2.51 -13.15 21.12
CA THR A 72 -3.61 -13.94 20.55
C THR A 72 -3.18 -14.59 19.24
N THR A 73 -3.57 -15.85 19.05
CA THR A 73 -3.37 -16.55 17.77
C THR A 73 -4.14 -15.85 16.65
N ASN A 74 -5.29 -15.24 16.95
CA ASN A 74 -6.06 -14.44 16.00
C ASN A 74 -5.20 -13.32 15.39
N SER A 75 -4.43 -12.58 16.19
CA SER A 75 -3.50 -11.56 15.71
C SER A 75 -2.51 -12.11 14.67
N ILE A 76 -1.90 -13.26 14.96
CA ILE A 76 -0.95 -13.92 14.04
C ILE A 76 -1.65 -14.31 12.73
N ILE A 77 -2.83 -14.92 12.82
CA ILE A 77 -3.58 -15.35 11.63
C ILE A 77 -3.97 -14.13 10.79
N ARG A 78 -4.44 -13.05 11.40
CA ARG A 78 -4.75 -11.78 10.69
C ARG A 78 -3.52 -11.25 9.98
N PHE A 79 -2.37 -11.19 10.67
CA PHE A 79 -1.12 -10.71 10.09
C PHE A 79 -0.67 -11.55 8.88
N ILE A 80 -0.79 -12.88 8.97
CA ILE A 80 -0.47 -13.79 7.87
C ILE A 80 -1.40 -13.54 6.67
N ILE A 81 -2.71 -13.46 6.88
CA ILE A 81 -3.68 -13.23 5.80
C ILE A 81 -3.46 -11.86 5.14
N LEU A 82 -3.19 -10.82 5.93
CA LEU A 82 -2.86 -9.50 5.39
C LEU A 82 -1.55 -9.52 4.59
N THR A 83 -0.54 -10.25 5.05
CA THR A 83 0.73 -10.44 4.32
C THR A 83 0.53 -11.16 3.01
N LEU A 84 -0.27 -12.23 3.00
CA LEU A 84 -0.63 -12.94 1.78
C LEU A 84 -1.42 -12.04 0.83
N SER A 85 -2.37 -11.26 1.35
CA SER A 85 -3.16 -10.32 0.55
C SER A 85 -2.28 -9.24 -0.07
N TRP A 86 -1.33 -8.69 0.68
CA TRP A 86 -0.34 -7.74 0.16
C TRP A 86 0.54 -8.36 -0.91
N CYS A 87 1.00 -9.59 -0.69
CA CYS A 87 1.81 -10.33 -1.64
C CYS A 87 1.04 -10.61 -2.94
N LEU A 88 -0.21 -11.06 -2.86
CA LEU A 88 -1.07 -11.27 -4.04
C LEU A 88 -1.35 -9.97 -4.80
N PHE A 89 -1.52 -8.86 -4.08
CA PHE A 89 -1.83 -7.58 -4.70
C PHE A 89 -0.62 -6.98 -5.44
N THR A 90 0.55 -7.00 -4.79
CA THR A 90 1.75 -6.25 -5.25
C THR A 90 2.86 -7.12 -5.83
N GLN A 91 2.90 -8.41 -5.50
CA GLN A 91 4.00 -9.31 -5.85
C GLN A 91 3.54 -10.44 -6.76
N TRP A 92 4.55 -11.12 -7.30
CA TRP A 92 4.40 -12.35 -8.04
C TRP A 92 4.41 -13.53 -7.08
N LEU A 93 3.26 -14.18 -6.88
CA LEU A 93 3.20 -15.50 -6.25
C LEU A 93 2.71 -16.60 -7.21
N ILE A 94 1.83 -16.25 -8.18
CA ILE A 94 1.23 -17.17 -9.16
C ILE A 94 1.07 -16.42 -10.51
N GLY A 95 2.16 -15.82 -10.98
CA GLY A 95 2.18 -14.98 -12.18
C GLY A 95 2.13 -13.48 -11.88
N MET A 96 1.62 -12.71 -12.83
CA MET A 96 1.55 -11.25 -12.77
C MET A 96 0.79 -10.74 -11.52
N PRO A 97 1.26 -9.67 -10.85
CA PRO A 97 0.57 -9.04 -9.72
C PRO A 97 -0.88 -8.72 -10.04
N LEU A 98 -1.77 -8.75 -9.03
CA LEU A 98 -3.18 -8.44 -9.25
C LEU A 98 -3.39 -7.03 -9.80
N MET A 99 -2.61 -6.05 -9.34
CA MET A 99 -2.69 -4.68 -9.87
C MET A 99 -2.37 -4.59 -11.37
N ASP A 100 -1.33 -5.29 -11.83
CA ASP A 100 -0.95 -5.33 -13.26
C ASP A 100 -2.05 -6.04 -14.10
N LYS A 101 -2.70 -7.08 -13.55
CA LYS A 101 -3.86 -7.73 -14.20
C LYS A 101 -5.05 -6.78 -14.33
N ILE A 102 -5.35 -6.00 -13.28
CA ILE A 102 -6.42 -4.99 -13.32
C ILE A 102 -6.10 -3.93 -14.37
N PHE A 103 -4.85 -3.47 -14.46
CA PHE A 103 -4.40 -2.52 -15.46
C PHE A 103 -4.61 -3.02 -16.89
N ILE A 104 -4.18 -4.25 -17.18
CA ILE A 104 -4.40 -4.86 -18.49
C ILE A 104 -5.89 -5.06 -18.78
N TRP A 105 -6.64 -5.56 -17.81
CA TRP A 105 -8.07 -5.84 -18.00
C TRP A 105 -8.88 -4.57 -18.26
N THR A 106 -8.46 -3.44 -17.72
CA THR A 106 -9.04 -2.12 -17.96
C THR A 106 -8.56 -1.47 -19.27
N GLY A 107 -7.83 -2.20 -20.11
CA GLY A 107 -7.42 -1.77 -21.45
C GLY A 107 -5.95 -1.35 -21.56
N GLY A 108 -5.17 -1.48 -20.50
CA GLY A 108 -3.77 -1.09 -20.45
C GLY A 108 -2.83 -2.02 -21.21
N LYS A 109 -1.78 -1.44 -21.78
CA LYS A 109 -0.78 -2.16 -22.59
C LYS A 109 0.63 -1.65 -22.33
N CYS A 110 1.62 -2.49 -22.60
CA CYS A 110 3.00 -2.07 -22.72
C CYS A 110 3.30 -1.72 -24.18
N ASN A 111 3.65 -0.48 -24.46
CA ASN A 111 4.03 0.00 -25.78
C ASN A 111 5.54 0.16 -25.90
N VAL A 112 6.12 -0.34 -26.99
CA VAL A 112 7.55 -0.30 -27.31
C VAL A 112 7.70 0.21 -28.74
N ILE A 113 8.57 1.21 -28.94
CA ILE A 113 8.74 1.90 -30.23
C ILE A 113 9.60 1.08 -31.22
N SER A 114 10.53 0.25 -30.72
CA SER A 114 11.39 -0.60 -31.56
C SER A 114 11.57 -1.99 -30.95
N ASP A 115 11.57 -3.00 -31.82
CA ASP A 115 11.81 -4.41 -31.50
C ASP A 115 13.21 -4.67 -30.90
N ASP A 116 14.18 -3.77 -31.11
CA ASP A 116 15.56 -3.92 -30.62
C ASP A 116 15.64 -4.18 -29.11
N HIS A 117 14.63 -3.73 -28.37
CA HIS A 117 14.55 -3.85 -26.92
C HIS A 117 13.76 -5.09 -26.45
N ILE A 118 13.12 -5.82 -27.35
CA ILE A 118 12.25 -6.96 -27.05
C ILE A 118 13.05 -8.26 -27.15
N PRO A 119 13.28 -8.98 -26.03
CA PRO A 119 13.95 -10.27 -26.09
C PRO A 119 13.16 -11.29 -26.92
N HIS A 120 13.84 -12.06 -27.77
CA HIS A 120 13.20 -13.11 -28.60
C HIS A 120 12.33 -14.08 -27.80
N THR A 121 12.68 -14.37 -26.54
CA THR A 121 11.92 -15.26 -25.65
C THR A 121 10.52 -14.75 -25.32
N VAL A 122 10.30 -13.43 -25.32
CA VAL A 122 9.00 -12.81 -25.00
C VAL A 122 8.36 -12.10 -26.18
N LYS A 123 9.04 -12.03 -27.34
CA LYS A 123 8.55 -11.37 -28.55
C LYS A 123 7.19 -11.93 -29.03
N HIS A 124 6.95 -13.22 -28.82
CA HIS A 124 5.66 -13.87 -29.12
C HIS A 124 4.47 -13.31 -28.31
N LEU A 125 4.74 -12.56 -27.24
CA LEU A 125 3.72 -11.89 -26.42
C LEU A 125 3.39 -10.48 -26.93
N PHE A 126 4.07 -10.01 -27.98
CA PHE A 126 3.87 -8.67 -28.54
C PHE A 126 3.23 -8.74 -29.93
N GLU A 127 2.38 -7.76 -30.20
CA GLU A 127 1.73 -7.53 -31.49
C GLU A 127 2.28 -6.23 -32.10
N SER A 128 2.60 -6.26 -33.40
CA SER A 128 3.09 -5.10 -34.14
C SER A 128 1.95 -4.36 -34.84
N ILE A 129 1.82 -3.06 -34.61
CA ILE A 129 0.87 -2.17 -35.28
C ILE A 129 1.64 -0.92 -35.72
N GLU A 130 1.72 -0.67 -37.03
CA GLU A 130 2.38 0.52 -37.60
C GLU A 130 3.77 0.80 -37.01
N GLU A 131 4.66 -0.20 -37.09
CA GLU A 131 6.04 -0.19 -36.57
C GLU A 131 6.18 -0.13 -35.03
N ASN A 132 5.09 0.09 -34.29
CA ASN A 132 5.07 0.01 -32.83
C ASN A 132 4.70 -1.40 -32.36
N TRP A 133 5.33 -1.86 -31.28
CA TRP A 133 5.02 -3.14 -30.63
C TRP A 133 4.23 -2.90 -29.35
N SER A 134 3.15 -3.65 -29.16
CA SER A 134 2.35 -3.57 -27.93
C SER A 134 2.12 -4.95 -27.33
N SER A 135 2.02 -5.03 -26.01
CA SER A 135 1.66 -6.27 -25.31
C SER A 135 0.74 -6.02 -24.14
N SER A 136 -0.31 -6.83 -24.07
CA SER A 136 -1.25 -6.92 -22.94
C SER A 136 -0.99 -8.14 -22.06
N SER A 137 0.12 -8.87 -22.29
CA SER A 137 0.39 -10.18 -21.67
C SER A 137 1.62 -10.16 -20.77
N ILE A 138 2.20 -8.99 -20.53
CA ILE A 138 3.43 -8.80 -19.75
C ILE A 138 3.20 -7.91 -18.53
N SER A 139 4.03 -8.07 -17.51
CA SER A 139 3.93 -7.26 -16.29
C SER A 139 4.51 -5.86 -16.49
N SER A 140 4.12 -4.93 -15.63
CA SER A 140 4.65 -3.57 -15.62
C SER A 140 6.17 -3.56 -15.35
N MET A 141 6.66 -4.53 -14.57
CA MET A 141 8.09 -4.74 -14.34
C MET A 141 8.84 -5.12 -15.63
N LEU A 142 8.31 -6.09 -16.39
CA LEU A 142 8.93 -6.50 -17.64
C LEU A 142 8.88 -5.37 -18.67
N CYS A 143 7.76 -4.65 -18.75
CA CYS A 143 7.60 -3.47 -19.60
C CYS A 143 8.68 -2.43 -19.32
N ARG A 144 8.89 -2.06 -18.05
CA ARG A 144 9.95 -1.12 -17.65
C ARG A 144 11.36 -1.65 -17.96
N LYS A 145 11.59 -2.96 -17.81
CA LYS A 145 12.89 -3.60 -18.08
C LYS A 145 13.29 -3.48 -19.55
N ILE A 146 12.32 -3.60 -20.47
CA ILE A 146 12.54 -3.43 -21.92
C ILE A 146 12.38 -1.96 -22.37
N LYS A 147 12.35 -1.00 -21.44
CA LYS A 147 12.13 0.43 -21.71
C LYS A 147 10.83 0.74 -22.44
N GLY A 148 9.82 -0.12 -22.30
CA GLY A 148 8.47 0.11 -22.77
C GLY A 148 7.73 1.13 -21.89
N LYS A 149 6.67 1.69 -22.46
CA LYS A 149 5.73 2.60 -21.80
C LYS A 149 4.50 1.82 -21.36
N TRP A 150 4.11 1.96 -20.09
CA TRP A 150 2.96 1.29 -19.50
C TRP A 150 1.79 2.26 -19.46
N GLU A 151 0.87 2.17 -20.44
CA GLU A 151 -0.14 3.22 -20.69
C GLU A 151 -1.52 2.62 -21.04
N GLY A 152 -2.56 3.43 -20.86
CA GLY A 152 -3.94 3.13 -21.32
C GLY A 152 -4.86 2.42 -20.32
N GLY A 153 -4.32 1.83 -19.25
CA GLY A 153 -5.10 1.13 -18.22
C GLY A 153 -5.28 1.90 -16.93
N HIS A 154 -6.12 1.38 -16.04
CA HIS A 154 -6.28 1.86 -14.68
C HIS A 154 -5.32 1.12 -13.74
N ASP A 155 -4.35 1.80 -13.13
CA ASP A 155 -3.35 1.20 -12.23
C ASP A 155 -3.71 1.45 -10.75
N PRO A 156 -4.34 0.48 -10.04
CA PRO A 156 -4.67 0.69 -8.64
C PRO A 156 -3.44 1.04 -7.81
N SER A 157 -3.52 2.10 -7.00
CA SER A 157 -2.34 2.56 -6.28
C SER A 157 -1.87 1.56 -5.23
N GLY A 158 -0.79 0.83 -5.54
CA GLY A 158 -0.11 -0.08 -4.63
C GLY A 158 0.43 0.62 -3.37
N HIS A 159 0.76 1.91 -3.48
CA HIS A 159 1.23 2.74 -2.37
C HIS A 159 0.09 3.05 -1.39
N VAL A 160 -1.05 3.52 -1.89
CA VAL A 160 -2.23 3.78 -1.06
C VAL A 160 -2.68 2.49 -0.37
N PHE A 161 -2.72 1.38 -1.10
CA PHE A 161 -3.04 0.07 -0.55
C PHE A 161 -2.08 -0.34 0.58
N LEU A 162 -0.77 -0.31 0.34
CA LEU A 162 0.28 -0.68 1.30
C LEU A 162 0.24 0.18 2.57
N LEU A 163 0.18 1.49 2.40
CA LEU A 163 0.23 2.45 3.50
C LEU A 163 -1.05 2.38 4.34
N THR A 164 -2.21 2.21 3.70
CA THR A 164 -3.48 2.01 4.40
C THR A 164 -3.46 0.73 5.22
N LEU A 165 -3.05 -0.40 4.63
CA LEU A 165 -2.89 -1.65 5.39
C LEU A 165 -1.97 -1.49 6.60
N THR A 166 -0.84 -0.81 6.42
CA THR A 166 0.15 -0.58 7.48
C THR A 166 -0.41 0.26 8.62
N ILE A 167 -1.08 1.38 8.31
CA ILE A 167 -1.73 2.25 9.30
C ILE A 167 -2.78 1.45 10.09
N SER A 168 -3.67 0.76 9.38
CA SER A 168 -4.77 0.04 10.01
C SER A 168 -4.30 -1.15 10.84
N ILE A 169 -3.44 -2.03 10.30
CA ILE A 169 -3.00 -3.23 11.04
C ILE A 169 -2.21 -2.88 12.29
N LEU A 170 -1.28 -1.92 12.21
CA LEU A 170 -0.47 -1.56 13.37
C LEU A 170 -1.31 -0.89 14.44
N THR A 171 -2.27 -0.05 14.05
CA THR A 171 -3.16 0.61 15.02
C THR A 171 -4.13 -0.39 15.64
N PHE A 172 -4.77 -1.26 14.84
CA PHE A 172 -5.67 -2.31 15.32
C PHE A 172 -4.96 -3.24 16.30
N GLU A 173 -3.81 -3.80 15.91
CA GLU A 173 -3.09 -4.71 16.80
C GLU A 173 -2.55 -4.01 18.05
N LEU A 174 -2.15 -2.74 17.96
CA LEU A 174 -1.73 -1.98 19.14
C LEU A 174 -2.87 -1.84 20.17
N ILE A 175 -4.10 -1.55 19.72
CA ILE A 175 -5.28 -1.39 20.61
C ILE A 175 -5.91 -2.72 21.06
N SER A 176 -5.74 -3.80 20.29
CA SER A 176 -6.32 -5.11 20.63
C SER A 176 -5.40 -5.90 21.55
N LEU A 177 -4.08 -5.68 21.48
CA LEU A 177 -3.09 -6.40 22.27
C LEU A 177 -2.73 -5.70 23.60
N ASN A 178 -3.11 -4.43 23.76
CA ASN A 178 -2.84 -3.61 24.94
C ASN A 178 -4.07 -2.80 25.35
N ASP A 179 -4.24 -2.57 26.65
CA ASP A 179 -5.27 -1.66 27.13
C ASP A 179 -4.84 -0.20 26.88
N PHE A 180 -5.80 0.70 26.69
CA PHE A 180 -5.49 2.10 26.31
C PHE A 180 -4.60 2.82 27.35
N GLU A 181 -4.82 2.54 28.63
CA GLU A 181 -4.00 3.07 29.72
C GLU A 181 -2.54 2.61 29.63
N ASP A 182 -2.31 1.39 29.17
CA ASP A 182 -0.96 0.86 28.96
C ASP A 182 -0.24 1.57 27.83
N ILE A 183 -0.94 1.83 26.72
CA ILE A 183 -0.39 2.59 25.60
C ILE A 183 0.00 3.99 26.06
N LEU A 184 -0.86 4.67 26.83
CA LEU A 184 -0.56 6.00 27.37
C LEU A 184 0.62 5.98 28.33
N ASN A 185 0.70 4.98 29.21
CA ASN A 185 1.81 4.84 30.15
C ASN A 185 3.12 4.53 29.42
N ASP A 186 3.10 3.66 28.42
CA ASP A 186 4.25 3.35 27.58
C ASP A 186 4.75 4.61 26.84
N LEU A 187 3.84 5.46 26.33
CA LEU A 187 4.19 6.72 25.69
C LEU A 187 4.77 7.74 26.69
N LYS A 188 4.17 7.90 27.88
CA LYS A 188 4.69 8.77 28.95
C LYS A 188 6.09 8.36 29.40
N ASN A 189 6.33 7.05 29.47
CA ASN A 189 7.62 6.48 29.85
C ASN A 189 8.59 6.33 28.68
N LEU A 190 8.26 6.87 27.50
CA LEU A 190 9.10 6.82 26.29
C LEU A 190 9.58 5.41 25.94
N LYS A 191 8.71 4.41 26.13
CA LYS A 191 9.04 3.02 25.83
C LYS A 191 9.33 2.88 24.35
N LEU A 192 10.55 2.42 24.05
CA LEU A 192 11.09 2.43 22.69
C LEU A 192 10.25 1.60 21.70
N SER A 193 9.65 0.50 22.14
CA SER A 193 8.78 -0.33 21.29
C SER A 193 7.55 0.44 20.81
N THR A 194 6.88 1.14 21.73
CA THR A 194 5.67 1.92 21.43
C THR A 194 6.02 3.14 20.59
N LEU A 195 7.12 3.84 20.91
CA LEU A 195 7.62 4.95 20.09
C LEU A 195 7.98 4.50 18.67
N PHE A 196 8.60 3.33 18.51
CA PHE A 196 8.93 2.78 17.20
C PHE A 196 7.66 2.49 16.37
N ILE A 197 6.66 1.81 16.95
CA ILE A 197 5.40 1.53 16.26
C ILE A 197 4.69 2.83 15.87
N SER A 198 4.58 3.78 16.80
CA SER A 198 4.00 5.10 16.53
C SER A 198 4.75 5.87 15.43
N PHE A 199 6.08 5.77 15.40
CA PHE A 199 6.89 6.37 14.35
C PHE A 199 6.61 5.75 12.97
N ILE A 200 6.46 4.43 12.88
CA ILE A 200 6.12 3.74 11.62
C ILE A 200 4.71 4.12 11.15
N ILE A 201 3.74 4.23 12.06
CA ILE A 201 2.38 4.71 11.74
C ILE A 201 2.44 6.16 11.24
N PHE A 202 3.15 7.03 11.95
CA PHE A 202 3.33 8.44 11.58
C PHE A 202 3.93 8.57 10.17
N LEU A 203 5.03 7.87 9.91
CA LEU A 203 5.69 7.89 8.61
C LEU A 203 4.78 7.35 7.50
N SER A 204 3.96 6.34 7.80
CA SER A 204 2.97 5.82 6.86
C SER A 204 1.88 6.83 6.52
N VAL A 205 1.37 7.55 7.52
CA VAL A 205 0.38 8.63 7.34
C VAL A 205 0.97 9.78 6.50
N THR A 206 2.18 10.23 6.83
CA THR A 206 2.85 11.29 6.06
C THR A 206 3.11 10.87 4.61
N MET A 207 3.54 9.62 4.39
CA MET A 207 3.75 9.13 3.03
C MET A 207 2.45 8.90 2.27
N LEU A 208 1.34 8.59 2.96
CA LEU A 208 0.03 8.51 2.32
C LEU A 208 -0.42 9.89 1.83
N PHE A 209 -0.21 10.93 2.64
CA PHE A 209 -0.43 12.32 2.23
C PHE A 209 0.42 12.71 1.01
N MET A 210 1.72 12.42 1.03
CA MET A 210 2.60 12.72 -0.11
C MET A 210 2.23 11.92 -1.36
N THR A 211 1.75 10.68 -1.20
CA THR A 211 1.26 9.83 -2.30
C THR A 211 0.06 10.49 -2.99
N GLY A 212 -0.88 11.01 -2.20
CA GLY A 212 -2.11 11.62 -2.70
C GLY A 212 -1.91 12.93 -3.47
N ILE A 213 -0.83 13.67 -3.21
CA ILE A 213 -0.55 14.95 -3.88
C ILE A 213 -0.16 14.78 -5.35
N LYS A 214 0.69 13.80 -5.68
CA LYS A 214 1.48 13.86 -6.94
C LYS A 214 1.49 12.59 -7.78
N TYR A 215 1.35 11.42 -7.16
CA TYR A 215 1.79 10.19 -7.81
C TYR A 215 0.71 9.44 -8.57
N HIS A 216 -0.57 9.74 -8.31
CA HIS A 216 -1.68 8.95 -8.80
C HIS A 216 -2.90 9.82 -9.08
N THR A 217 -3.71 9.41 -10.05
CA THR A 217 -5.03 10.01 -10.25
C THR A 217 -5.95 9.67 -9.08
N ILE A 218 -7.01 10.46 -8.89
CA ILE A 218 -8.00 10.22 -7.82
C ILE A 218 -8.59 8.81 -7.94
N GLY A 219 -8.87 8.35 -9.17
CA GLY A 219 -9.39 7.00 -9.42
C GLY A 219 -8.45 5.91 -8.92
N GLU A 220 -7.15 6.02 -9.24
CA GLU A 220 -6.14 5.05 -8.82
C GLU A 220 -6.00 5.02 -7.28
N GLN A 221 -6.03 6.19 -6.64
CA GLN A 221 -6.01 6.30 -5.18
C GLN A 221 -7.24 5.64 -4.54
N ILE A 222 -8.44 5.95 -5.03
CA ILE A 222 -9.70 5.35 -4.55
C ILE A 222 -9.67 3.83 -4.70
N SER A 223 -9.22 3.31 -5.84
CA SER A 223 -9.18 1.87 -6.06
C SER A 223 -8.19 1.14 -5.13
N GLY A 224 -7.03 1.74 -4.85
CA GLY A 224 -6.08 1.21 -3.86
C GLY A 224 -6.66 1.21 -2.44
N LEU A 225 -7.38 2.27 -2.08
CA LEU A 225 -8.08 2.37 -0.79
C LEU A 225 -9.18 1.30 -0.66
N ILE A 226 -10.04 1.17 -1.66
CA ILE A 226 -11.13 0.19 -1.70
C ILE A 226 -10.58 -1.23 -1.50
N TRP A 227 -9.51 -1.59 -2.22
CA TRP A 227 -8.91 -2.91 -2.05
C TRP A 227 -8.38 -3.11 -0.62
N SER A 228 -7.71 -2.12 -0.05
CA SER A 228 -7.25 -2.23 1.34
C SER A 228 -8.41 -2.50 2.31
N TYR A 229 -9.57 -1.89 2.08
CA TYR A 229 -10.75 -2.02 2.94
C TYR A 229 -11.46 -3.34 2.77
N ILE A 230 -11.59 -3.83 1.54
CA ILE A 230 -12.10 -5.17 1.28
C ILE A 230 -11.31 -6.18 2.09
N VAL A 231 -9.98 -6.11 2.06
CA VAL A 231 -9.11 -7.02 2.82
C VAL A 231 -9.28 -6.82 4.33
N LEU A 232 -9.15 -5.60 4.83
CA LEU A 232 -9.21 -5.31 6.28
C LEU A 232 -10.56 -5.70 6.89
N ILE A 233 -11.65 -5.28 6.27
CA ILE A 233 -13.01 -5.56 6.75
C ILE A 233 -13.25 -7.06 6.73
N SER A 234 -12.88 -7.76 5.65
CA SER A 234 -13.03 -9.22 5.58
C SER A 234 -12.26 -9.91 6.71
N VAL A 235 -11.00 -9.55 6.93
CA VAL A 235 -10.17 -10.17 7.97
C VAL A 235 -10.77 -9.95 9.36
N TRP A 236 -11.20 -8.74 9.72
CA TRP A 236 -11.77 -8.46 11.05
C TRP A 236 -13.20 -8.99 11.24
N MET A 237 -13.95 -9.18 10.15
CA MET A 237 -15.26 -9.84 10.21
C MET A 237 -15.13 -11.35 10.49
N PHE A 238 -14.18 -12.03 9.85
CA PHE A 238 -13.97 -13.47 10.02
C PHE A 238 -13.09 -13.83 11.22
N ILE A 239 -12.16 -12.95 11.60
CA ILE A 239 -11.21 -13.14 12.70
C ILE A 239 -11.29 -11.92 13.64
N PRO A 240 -12.38 -11.81 14.41
CA PRO A 240 -12.56 -10.69 15.33
C PRO A 240 -11.57 -10.75 16.50
N ASP A 241 -11.44 -9.63 17.20
CA ASP A 241 -10.77 -9.61 18.50
C ASP A 241 -11.45 -10.60 19.46
N LYS A 242 -10.63 -11.33 20.22
CA LYS A 242 -11.14 -12.13 21.33
C LYS A 242 -11.43 -11.16 22.48
N SER A 243 -12.70 -11.12 22.88
CA SER A 243 -13.16 -10.45 24.11
C SER A 243 -12.52 -11.08 25.33
#